data_AF-A0A804QLJ6-F1
#
_entry.id   AF-A0A804QLJ6-F1
#
_cell.length_a   1.000
_cell.length_b   1.000
_cell.length_c   1.000
_cell.angle_alpha   90.00
_cell.angle_beta   90.00
_cell.angle_gamma   90.00
#
_symmetry.space_group_name_H-M   'P 1'
#
loop_
_entity.id
_entity.type
_entity.pdbx_description
1 polymer ?
#
loop_
_entity_poly.entity_id
_entity_poly.type
_entity_poly.pdbx_seq_one_letter_code
_entity_poly.pdbx_strand_id
1 'polypeptide(L)'
;MAPAFPTTLLHQASTSFRFPAGAAGCIRPHCLAPLAAPTTLSLAATPAVPRRLLLPVAAGIWDLISGGAGAAAAASLAVRRGMQLFRQGDVAGSLAEFDKAIEMDPRQKQYLWQRGLSLYYLDRFEEGAEQFRIDVAANPNDTEESIWCFLCEAQLYGTEEARKRFLEVGLDSRPVMREAYALLRSGADPEKLVAKFSSGTDGEVFYSSLYAGLYYESQSLWKFRKGPLTGTAFDPLPLPSGVPVPMCFCGDPCKVDKSEDHETYRQRYWMCANFAFEPTIVQRRMNLMTPSPLCDFEQWIDTEISEKDKKWLDNLKKWDAEDKERIEKRREKLAAEQQREDEQKMRRVAECREEKEKKLERARRAKEAMKDNPDAFRKGKWPRCTQ
;
A
#
# COMPACT_ATOMS: atom_id res chain seq x y z
N MET A 1 -17.36 10.03 -11.66
CA MET A 1 -16.63 9.06 -12.51
C MET A 1 -15.46 8.50 -11.74
N ALA A 2 -15.65 7.35 -11.07
CA ALA A 2 -14.55 6.54 -10.57
C ALA A 2 -13.96 5.76 -11.75
N PRO A 3 -12.62 5.67 -11.92
CA PRO A 3 -12.05 4.85 -12.98
C PRO A 3 -12.37 3.38 -12.70
N ALA A 4 -12.91 2.71 -13.71
CA ALA A 4 -13.14 1.27 -13.70
C ALA A 4 -11.77 0.56 -13.57
N PHE A 5 -11.58 -0.19 -12.48
CA PHE A 5 -10.39 -1.03 -12.32
C PHE A 5 -10.38 -2.13 -13.39
N PRO A 6 -9.25 -2.38 -14.06
CA PRO A 6 -9.11 -3.54 -14.93
C PRO A 6 -9.09 -4.80 -14.07
N THR A 7 -10.16 -5.58 -14.13
CA THR A 7 -10.41 -6.85 -13.41
C THR A 7 -9.43 -7.97 -13.80
N THR A 8 -8.48 -7.71 -14.69
CA THR A 8 -7.69 -8.72 -15.41
C THR A 8 -6.35 -9.08 -14.75
N LEU A 9 -5.94 -8.42 -13.66
CA LEU A 9 -4.70 -8.73 -12.93
C LEU A 9 -4.91 -9.57 -11.65
N LEU A 10 -6.16 -9.83 -11.24
CA LEU A 10 -6.48 -10.49 -9.97
C LEU A 10 -6.29 -12.03 -9.98
N HIS A 11 -6.10 -12.66 -11.15
CA HIS A 11 -5.95 -14.13 -11.24
C HIS A 11 -4.51 -14.64 -11.04
N GLN A 12 -3.48 -13.78 -11.07
CA GLN A 12 -2.09 -14.19 -10.82
C GLN A 12 -1.64 -14.02 -9.35
N ALA A 13 -2.41 -13.30 -8.53
CA ALA A 13 -2.06 -13.02 -7.13
C ALA A 13 -2.28 -14.22 -6.19
N SER A 14 -3.10 -15.19 -6.57
CA SER A 14 -3.48 -16.35 -5.73
C SER A 14 -2.37 -17.40 -5.56
N THR A 15 -1.30 -17.33 -6.37
CA THR A 15 -0.17 -18.29 -6.33
C THR A 15 1.10 -17.72 -5.71
N SER A 16 1.12 -16.43 -5.34
CA SER A 16 2.38 -15.71 -5.10
C SER A 16 2.48 -15.02 -3.74
N PHE A 17 1.68 -15.40 -2.74
CA PHE A 17 1.96 -15.06 -1.33
C PHE A 17 3.15 -15.89 -0.80
N ARG A 18 4.28 -15.78 -1.49
CA ARG A 18 5.59 -16.25 -1.05
C ARG A 18 6.28 -15.03 -0.47
N PHE A 19 6.15 -14.85 0.84
CA PHE A 19 6.97 -13.87 1.58
C PHE A 19 8.44 -14.11 1.22
N PRO A 20 9.16 -13.13 0.65
CA PRO A 20 10.60 -13.25 0.55
C PRO A 20 11.16 -13.16 1.98
N ALA A 21 11.69 -14.27 2.48
CA ALA A 21 12.58 -14.25 3.63
C ALA A 21 13.84 -13.47 3.23
N GLY A 22 13.87 -12.16 3.50
CA GLY A 22 14.96 -11.28 3.14
C GLY A 22 15.37 -10.40 4.33
N ALA A 23 16.64 -10.50 4.71
CA ALA A 23 17.35 -9.69 5.71
C ALA A 23 17.09 -9.98 7.19
N ALA A 24 17.33 -11.22 7.63
CA ALA A 24 17.88 -11.42 8.97
C ALA A 24 19.30 -10.83 8.99
N GLY A 25 19.43 -9.58 9.45
CA GLY A 25 20.70 -8.93 9.71
C GLY A 25 21.44 -9.63 10.85
N CYS A 26 22.43 -10.44 10.50
CA CYS A 26 23.40 -11.01 11.44
C CYS A 26 24.25 -9.89 12.05
N ILE A 27 23.89 -9.41 13.25
CA ILE A 27 24.81 -8.62 14.09
C ILE A 27 25.36 -9.55 15.17
N ARG A 28 26.58 -10.05 14.94
CA ARG A 28 27.43 -10.65 15.98
C ARG A 28 28.16 -9.52 16.72
N PRO A 29 28.15 -9.46 18.07
CA PRO A 29 29.12 -8.68 18.79
C PRO A 29 30.41 -9.49 18.96
N HIS A 30 31.51 -8.98 18.40
CA HIS A 30 32.86 -9.35 18.80
C HIS A 30 33.10 -8.92 20.25
N CYS A 31 33.69 -9.79 21.08
CA CYS A 31 34.71 -9.41 22.07
C CYS A 31 35.40 -10.65 22.68
N LEU A 32 36.73 -10.69 22.47
CA LEU A 32 37.78 -11.11 23.40
C LEU A 32 37.95 -12.61 23.75
N ALA A 33 39.01 -13.19 23.19
CA ALA A 33 39.73 -14.40 23.64
C ALA A 33 40.71 -14.04 24.81
N PRO A 34 41.63 -14.92 25.27
CA PRO A 34 41.68 -16.40 25.34
C PRO A 34 42.05 -16.89 26.78
N LEU A 35 42.08 -18.21 27.04
CA LEU A 35 43.20 -18.91 27.74
C LEU A 35 42.90 -20.40 28.05
N ALA A 36 43.78 -21.24 27.48
CA ALA A 36 44.29 -22.56 27.83
C ALA A 36 43.63 -23.41 28.95
N ALA A 37 43.39 -24.67 28.62
CA ALA A 37 43.39 -25.80 29.56
C ALA A 37 44.30 -26.91 29.02
N PRO A 38 45.12 -27.55 29.85
CA PRO A 38 45.55 -28.92 29.62
C PRO A 38 44.92 -29.85 30.67
N THR A 39 44.49 -31.04 30.25
CA THR A 39 44.13 -32.13 31.17
C THR A 39 44.73 -33.43 30.66
N THR A 40 45.67 -33.98 31.44
CA THR A 40 45.97 -35.41 31.45
C THR A 40 46.17 -35.85 32.90
N LEU A 41 45.47 -36.94 33.23
CA LEU A 41 45.36 -37.57 34.55
C LEU A 41 46.67 -38.19 35.05
N SER A 42 46.82 -38.29 36.38
CA SER A 42 47.31 -39.54 36.99
C SER A 42 46.85 -39.66 38.46
N LEU A 43 46.41 -40.88 38.82
CA LEU A 43 45.88 -41.34 40.11
C LEU A 43 46.98 -41.66 41.13
N ALA A 44 46.68 -41.47 42.43
CA ALA A 44 46.93 -42.42 43.54
C ALA A 44 46.33 -41.86 44.85
N ALA A 45 45.32 -42.52 45.45
CA ALA A 45 45.39 -43.29 46.72
C ALA A 45 45.68 -42.40 47.97
N THR A 46 44.93 -42.36 49.08
CA THR A 46 44.01 -43.29 49.79
C THR A 46 43.22 -42.51 50.88
N PRO A 47 42.22 -43.12 51.57
CA PRO A 47 41.07 -42.44 52.20
C PRO A 47 41.11 -42.37 53.75
N ALA A 48 40.29 -41.48 54.37
CA ALA A 48 39.61 -41.71 55.67
C ALA A 48 38.68 -40.57 56.13
N VAL A 49 37.37 -40.91 56.23
CA VAL A 49 36.36 -40.52 57.24
C VAL A 49 35.68 -39.11 57.19
N PRO A 50 34.33 -39.02 57.32
CA PRO A 50 33.53 -37.87 56.88
C PRO A 50 33.04 -36.98 58.03
N ARG A 51 32.73 -35.71 57.74
CA ARG A 51 31.86 -34.88 58.59
C ARG A 51 30.99 -33.94 57.76
N ARG A 52 29.69 -34.14 57.91
CA ARG A 52 28.55 -33.38 57.38
C ARG A 52 28.85 -31.91 57.05
N LEU A 53 28.61 -31.50 55.81
CA LEU A 53 28.21 -30.14 55.47
C LEU A 53 27.37 -30.17 54.19
N LEU A 54 26.31 -29.38 54.23
CA LEU A 54 25.28 -29.23 53.20
C LEU A 54 25.87 -28.69 51.89
N LEU A 55 25.53 -29.31 50.76
CA LEU A 55 25.53 -28.65 49.46
C LEU A 55 24.17 -28.90 48.81
N PRO A 56 23.33 -27.85 48.64
CA PRO A 56 22.12 -27.97 47.88
C PRO A 56 22.43 -27.94 46.38
N VAL A 57 21.70 -28.80 45.67
CA VAL A 57 21.36 -28.78 44.23
C VAL A 57 21.75 -27.49 43.49
N ALA A 58 22.93 -27.46 42.86
CA ALA A 58 23.43 -26.33 42.07
C ALA A 58 23.38 -26.56 40.55
N ALA A 59 22.50 -27.46 40.08
CA ALA A 59 22.25 -27.67 38.64
C ALA A 59 20.85 -27.22 38.18
N GLY A 60 19.95 -26.83 39.09
CA GLY A 60 18.60 -26.35 38.78
C GLY A 60 18.43 -24.83 38.72
N ILE A 61 19.51 -24.08 38.97
CA ILE A 61 19.46 -22.60 39.01
C ILE A 61 19.79 -22.02 37.62
N TRP A 62 20.49 -22.76 36.76
CA TRP A 62 20.78 -22.26 35.42
C TRP A 62 19.51 -22.18 34.58
N ASP A 63 18.51 -23.07 34.70
CA ASP A 63 17.25 -22.93 33.94
C ASP A 63 16.32 -21.82 34.45
N LEU A 64 16.41 -21.47 35.74
CA LEU A 64 15.80 -20.25 36.29
C LEU A 64 16.54 -18.97 35.86
N ILE A 65 17.81 -19.10 35.45
CA ILE A 65 18.59 -18.08 34.75
C ILE A 65 18.42 -18.19 33.21
N SER A 66 17.99 -19.35 32.68
CA SER A 66 17.81 -19.68 31.26
C SER A 66 16.36 -19.57 30.80
N GLY A 67 15.42 -19.21 31.68
CA GLY A 67 14.01 -19.03 31.36
C GLY A 67 13.78 -18.11 30.15
N GLY A 68 14.71 -17.19 29.88
CA GLY A 68 14.70 -16.35 28.69
C GLY A 68 14.83 -17.12 27.36
N ALA A 69 15.54 -18.24 27.30
CA ALA A 69 15.68 -19.03 26.09
C ALA A 69 14.39 -19.80 25.76
N GLY A 70 13.73 -20.36 26.79
CA GLY A 70 12.42 -21.01 26.64
C GLY A 70 11.33 -20.02 26.24
N ALA A 71 11.30 -18.85 26.88
CA ALA A 71 10.38 -17.77 26.56
C ALA A 71 10.56 -17.25 25.12
N ALA A 72 11.80 -17.02 24.69
CA ALA A 72 12.09 -16.60 23.31
C ALA A 72 11.67 -17.65 22.26
N ALA A 73 11.89 -18.94 22.54
CA ALA A 73 11.45 -20.03 21.67
C ALA A 73 9.92 -20.13 21.58
N ALA A 74 9.22 -19.99 22.71
CA ALA A 74 7.76 -19.97 22.76
C ALA A 74 7.18 -18.75 22.03
N ALA A 75 7.77 -17.57 22.24
CA ALA A 75 7.41 -16.34 21.52
C ALA A 75 7.59 -16.50 20.01
N SER A 76 8.72 -17.07 19.56
CA SER A 76 8.98 -17.35 18.14
C SER A 76 7.99 -18.35 17.53
N LEU A 77 7.47 -19.30 18.31
CA LEU A 77 6.41 -20.20 17.87
C LEU A 77 5.06 -19.48 17.73
N ALA A 78 4.72 -18.61 18.69
CA ALA A 78 3.52 -17.79 18.63
C ALA A 78 3.54 -16.84 17.42
N VAL A 79 4.67 -16.17 17.13
CA VAL A 79 4.83 -15.36 15.90
C VAL A 79 4.56 -16.18 14.64
N ARG A 80 5.12 -17.40 14.54
CA ARG A 80 4.89 -18.28 13.37
C ARG A 80 3.42 -18.67 13.22
N ARG A 81 2.71 -18.91 14.32
CA ARG A 81 1.27 -19.19 14.32
C ARG A 81 0.47 -17.98 13.88
N GLY A 82 0.78 -16.79 14.40
CA GLY A 82 0.14 -15.54 13.99
C GLY A 82 0.25 -15.31 12.48
N MET A 83 1.46 -15.47 11.93
CA MET A 83 1.69 -15.39 10.48
C MET A 83 0.92 -16.45 9.66
N GLN A 84 0.65 -17.62 10.23
CA GLN A 84 -0.14 -18.66 9.58
C GLN A 84 -1.63 -18.30 9.58
N LEU A 85 -2.16 -17.86 10.73
CA LEU A 85 -3.55 -17.42 10.87
C LEU A 85 -3.85 -16.23 9.95
N PHE A 86 -2.92 -15.27 9.86
CA PHE A 86 -3.06 -14.14 8.93
C PHE A 86 -3.20 -14.60 7.48
N ARG A 87 -2.36 -15.55 7.04
CA ARG A 87 -2.42 -16.14 5.69
C ARG A 87 -3.70 -16.93 5.43
N GLN A 88 -4.35 -17.42 6.48
CA GLN A 88 -5.64 -18.11 6.41
C GLN A 88 -6.83 -17.15 6.43
N GLY A 89 -6.60 -15.85 6.63
CA GLY A 89 -7.66 -14.83 6.76
C GLY A 89 -8.17 -14.63 8.19
N ASP A 90 -7.68 -15.40 9.16
CA ASP A 90 -8.00 -15.19 10.57
C ASP A 90 -7.12 -14.09 11.16
N VAL A 91 -7.49 -12.84 10.84
CA VAL A 91 -6.76 -11.64 11.26
C VAL A 91 -6.83 -11.45 12.78
N ALA A 92 -7.97 -11.78 13.38
CA ALA A 92 -8.20 -11.67 14.81
C ALA A 92 -7.34 -12.68 15.58
N GLY A 93 -7.33 -13.94 15.15
CA GLY A 93 -6.45 -14.97 15.71
C GLY A 93 -4.98 -14.66 15.50
N SER A 94 -4.62 -14.09 14.33
CA SER A 94 -3.26 -13.61 14.05
C SER A 94 -2.78 -12.60 15.09
N LEU A 95 -3.59 -11.57 15.34
CA LEU A 95 -3.26 -10.53 16.33
C LEU A 95 -3.11 -11.12 17.74
N ALA A 96 -3.98 -12.04 18.15
CA ALA A 96 -3.90 -12.69 19.45
C ALA A 96 -2.59 -13.47 19.65
N GLU A 97 -2.12 -14.21 18.63
CA GLU A 97 -0.84 -14.91 18.72
C GLU A 97 0.37 -13.95 18.71
N PHE A 98 0.27 -12.79 18.05
CA PHE A 98 1.30 -11.75 18.13
C PHE A 98 1.35 -11.08 19.50
N ASP A 99 0.20 -10.74 20.09
CA ASP A 99 0.13 -10.18 21.45
C ASP A 99 0.71 -11.18 22.47
N LYS A 100 0.36 -12.46 22.34
CA LYS A 100 0.94 -13.55 23.14
C LYS A 100 2.46 -13.67 22.98
N ALA A 101 2.99 -13.48 21.77
CA ALA A 101 4.44 -13.48 21.55
C ALA A 101 5.13 -12.34 22.31
N ILE A 102 4.51 -11.16 22.37
CA ILE A 102 5.01 -10.00 23.11
C ILE A 102 4.93 -10.24 24.63
N GLU A 103 3.87 -10.87 25.13
CA GLU A 103 3.77 -11.26 26.55
C GLU A 103 4.88 -12.24 26.96
N MET A 104 5.24 -13.17 26.07
CA MET A 104 6.29 -14.15 26.32
C MET A 104 7.70 -13.53 26.23
N ASP A 105 7.96 -12.70 25.22
CA ASP A 105 9.22 -11.97 25.07
C ASP A 105 8.95 -10.53 24.61
N PRO A 106 8.93 -9.56 25.54
CA PRO A 106 8.65 -8.16 25.21
C PRO A 106 9.60 -7.55 24.17
N ARG A 107 10.80 -8.11 23.99
CA ARG A 107 11.79 -7.65 23.00
C ARG A 107 11.31 -7.88 21.57
N GLN A 108 10.38 -8.80 21.35
CA GLN A 108 9.80 -9.09 20.04
C GLN A 108 9.00 -7.90 19.49
N LYS A 109 8.43 -7.07 20.37
CA LYS A 109 7.55 -5.96 19.97
C LYS A 109 8.19 -5.01 18.97
N GLN A 110 9.50 -4.78 19.05
CA GLN A 110 10.23 -3.85 18.19
C GLN A 110 10.57 -4.39 16.79
N TYR A 111 10.26 -5.66 16.52
CA TYR A 111 10.55 -6.34 15.25
C TYR A 111 9.32 -7.04 14.67
N LEU A 112 8.12 -6.72 15.17
CA LEU A 112 6.89 -7.46 14.89
C LEU A 112 5.92 -6.66 14.02
N TRP A 113 6.41 -6.15 12.89
CA TRP A 113 5.62 -5.39 11.92
C TRP A 113 4.39 -6.14 11.40
N GLN A 114 4.40 -7.48 11.41
CA GLN A 114 3.24 -8.30 11.04
C GLN A 114 2.03 -8.08 11.98
N ARG A 115 2.29 -7.69 13.24
CA ARG A 115 1.25 -7.26 14.17
C ARG A 115 0.59 -5.98 13.69
N GLY A 116 1.38 -5.02 13.22
CA GLY A 116 0.90 -3.76 12.63
C GLY A 116 -0.03 -4.00 11.45
N LEU A 117 0.30 -4.98 10.59
CA LEU A 117 -0.60 -5.40 9.51
C LEU A 117 -1.92 -5.93 10.06
N SER A 118 -1.89 -6.86 11.00
CA SER A 118 -3.12 -7.40 11.60
C SER A 118 -4.01 -6.30 12.18
N LEU A 119 -3.40 -5.31 12.84
CA LEU A 119 -4.10 -4.12 13.34
C LEU A 119 -4.71 -3.28 12.21
N TYR A 120 -3.99 -3.04 11.12
CA TYR A 120 -4.51 -2.34 9.94
C TYR A 120 -5.74 -3.03 9.35
N TYR A 121 -5.67 -4.35 9.15
CA TYR A 121 -6.78 -5.12 8.58
C TYR A 121 -7.97 -5.25 9.53
N LEU A 122 -7.79 -5.09 10.84
CA LEU A 122 -8.85 -5.02 11.84
C LEU A 122 -9.35 -3.59 12.09
N ASP A 123 -8.97 -2.61 11.27
CA ASP A 123 -9.30 -1.18 11.41
C ASP A 123 -8.81 -0.53 12.73
N ARG A 124 -7.85 -1.18 13.43
CA ARG A 124 -7.19 -0.67 14.64
C ARG A 124 -5.98 0.21 14.25
N PHE A 125 -6.23 1.24 13.45
CA PHE A 125 -5.15 2.02 12.82
C PHE A 125 -4.29 2.81 13.79
N GLU A 126 -4.84 3.29 14.91
CA GLU A 126 -4.06 4.04 15.89
C GLU A 126 -2.96 3.16 16.49
N GLU A 127 -3.34 1.96 16.92
CA GLU A 127 -2.40 0.96 17.41
C GLU A 127 -1.47 0.44 16.31
N GLY A 128 -1.97 0.30 15.08
CA GLY A 128 -1.18 -0.09 13.92
C GLY A 128 -0.08 0.93 13.60
N ALA A 129 -0.43 2.22 13.53
CA ALA A 129 0.53 3.31 13.31
C ALA A 129 1.59 3.33 14.42
N GLU A 130 1.18 3.15 15.68
CA GLU A 130 2.12 3.10 16.79
C GLU A 130 3.07 1.91 16.70
N GLN A 131 2.57 0.73 16.33
CA GLN A 131 3.41 -0.45 16.11
C GLN A 131 4.48 -0.15 15.04
N PHE A 132 4.09 0.41 13.90
CA PHE A 132 5.04 0.73 12.83
C PHE A 132 6.06 1.81 13.22
N ARG A 133 5.70 2.79 14.06
CA ARG A 133 6.67 3.76 14.60
C ARG A 133 7.73 3.07 15.44
N ILE A 134 7.35 2.09 16.26
CA ILE A 134 8.28 1.29 17.05
C ILE A 134 9.20 0.49 16.13
N ASP A 135 8.64 -0.14 15.08
CA ASP A 135 9.42 -0.95 14.14
C ASP A 135 10.43 -0.10 13.33
N VAL A 136 10.02 1.08 12.84
CA VAL A 136 10.92 2.04 12.15
C VAL A 136 12.05 2.50 13.08
N ALA A 137 11.77 2.72 14.37
CA ALA A 137 12.79 3.10 15.33
C ALA A 137 13.85 1.99 15.53
N ALA A 138 13.48 0.72 15.37
CA ALA A 138 14.39 -0.42 15.45
C ALA A 138 15.12 -0.71 14.13
N ASN A 139 14.48 -0.48 12.98
CA ASN A 139 15.07 -0.64 11.65
C ASN A 139 14.79 0.59 10.74
N PRO A 140 15.59 1.66 10.84
CA PRO A 140 15.32 2.92 10.15
C PRO A 140 15.46 2.89 8.62
N ASN A 141 15.90 1.78 8.02
CA ASN A 141 16.12 1.67 6.57
C ASN A 141 15.00 0.94 5.84
N ASP A 142 14.05 0.36 6.56
CA ASP A 142 12.92 -0.32 5.94
C ASP A 142 11.80 0.69 5.66
N THR A 143 11.48 0.79 4.38
CA THR A 143 10.47 1.74 3.90
C THR A 143 9.06 1.23 4.08
N GLU A 144 8.88 -0.09 4.25
CA GLU A 144 7.55 -0.70 4.36
C GLU A 144 6.84 -0.21 5.62
N GLU A 145 7.49 -0.21 6.78
CA GLU A 145 6.88 0.19 8.04
C GLU A 145 6.49 1.67 8.03
N SER A 146 7.30 2.54 7.40
CA SER A 146 6.92 3.94 7.17
C SER A 146 5.69 4.07 6.27
N ILE A 147 5.61 3.27 5.21
CA ILE A 147 4.45 3.24 4.30
C ILE A 147 3.21 2.78 5.07
N TRP A 148 3.30 1.70 5.83
CA TRP A 148 2.18 1.18 6.60
C TRP A 148 1.74 2.12 7.73
N CYS A 149 2.68 2.84 8.36
CA CYS A 149 2.34 3.93 9.27
C CYS A 149 1.52 5.01 8.57
N PHE A 150 1.95 5.46 7.38
CA PHE A 150 1.18 6.42 6.59
C PHE A 150 -0.21 5.88 6.22
N LEU A 151 -0.33 4.61 5.83
CA LEU A 151 -1.62 4.01 5.47
C LEU A 151 -2.58 3.95 6.66
N CYS A 152 -2.08 3.64 7.86
CA CYS A 152 -2.86 3.73 9.10
C CYS A 152 -3.31 5.18 9.37
N GLU A 153 -2.39 6.15 9.33
CA GLU A 153 -2.69 7.55 9.61
C GLU A 153 -3.63 8.17 8.58
N ALA A 154 -3.53 7.76 7.31
CA ALA A 154 -4.43 8.21 6.25
C ALA A 154 -5.88 7.78 6.51
N GLN A 155 -6.09 6.63 7.16
CA GLN A 155 -7.42 6.18 7.56
C GLN A 155 -7.97 6.95 8.77
N LEU A 156 -7.10 7.44 9.64
CA LEU A 156 -7.49 8.22 10.83
C LEU A 156 -7.76 9.69 10.51
N TYR A 157 -6.84 10.33 9.77
CA TYR A 157 -6.79 11.79 9.62
C TYR A 157 -6.95 12.26 8.16
N GLY A 158 -6.92 11.34 7.20
CA GLY A 158 -6.86 11.63 5.77
C GLY A 158 -5.43 11.70 5.23
N THR A 159 -5.29 11.56 3.92
CA THR A 159 -4.01 11.44 3.20
C THR A 159 -3.14 12.68 3.33
N GLU A 160 -3.72 13.88 3.25
CA GLU A 160 -2.97 15.13 3.39
C GLU A 160 -2.39 15.32 4.79
N GLU A 161 -3.13 14.91 5.82
CA GLU A 161 -2.68 15.00 7.21
C GLU A 161 -1.63 13.92 7.54
N ALA A 162 -1.80 12.70 7.03
CA ALA A 162 -0.79 11.65 7.15
C ALA A 162 0.52 12.03 6.44
N ARG A 163 0.43 12.71 5.28
CA ARG A 163 1.61 13.18 4.53
C ARG A 163 2.44 14.20 5.31
N LYS A 164 1.82 15.02 6.15
CA LYS A 164 2.52 15.98 7.02
C LYS A 164 3.32 15.29 8.14
N ARG A 165 2.89 14.09 8.55
CA ARG A 165 3.50 13.28 9.63
C ARG A 165 4.30 12.09 9.08
N PHE A 166 4.54 12.07 7.77
CA PHE A 166 5.19 10.97 7.08
C PHE A 166 6.55 10.65 7.70
N LEU A 167 6.74 9.41 8.16
CA LEU A 167 7.98 9.01 8.80
C LEU A 167 9.14 9.03 7.80
N GLU A 168 10.27 9.59 8.22
CA GLU A 168 11.48 9.60 7.41
C GLU A 168 12.32 8.36 7.69
N VAL A 169 12.72 7.66 6.63
CA VAL A 169 13.55 6.46 6.69
C VAL A 169 14.75 6.60 5.76
N GLY A 170 15.73 5.75 5.96
CA GLY A 170 16.92 5.64 5.12
C GLY A 170 16.63 5.05 3.73
N LEU A 171 17.71 4.73 3.02
CA LEU A 171 17.62 4.26 1.64
C LEU A 171 17.34 2.75 1.61
N ASP A 172 16.11 2.36 1.26
CA ASP A 172 15.78 0.96 1.00
C ASP A 172 16.59 0.45 -0.21
N SER A 173 17.12 -0.76 -0.12
CA SER A 173 17.89 -1.39 -1.19
C SER A 173 17.07 -1.66 -2.46
N ARG A 174 15.75 -1.85 -2.33
CA ARG A 174 14.85 -2.25 -3.41
C ARG A 174 14.33 -1.02 -4.18
N PRO A 175 14.55 -0.93 -5.50
CA PRO A 175 14.10 0.21 -6.30
C PRO A 175 12.58 0.46 -6.23
N VAL A 176 11.77 -0.61 -6.33
CA VAL A 176 10.31 -0.51 -6.27
C VAL A 176 9.81 0.12 -4.97
N MET A 177 10.46 -0.20 -3.86
CA MET A 177 10.09 0.30 -2.55
C MET A 177 10.43 1.78 -2.37
N ARG A 178 11.57 2.24 -2.90
CA ARG A 178 11.91 3.67 -2.92
C ARG A 178 10.90 4.49 -3.72
N GLU A 179 10.42 3.95 -4.84
CA GLU A 179 9.41 4.62 -5.67
C GLU A 179 8.02 4.59 -5.02
N ALA A 180 7.63 3.49 -4.36
CA ALA A 180 6.40 3.42 -3.59
C ALA A 180 6.40 4.40 -2.40
N TYR A 181 7.51 4.48 -1.67
CA TYR A 181 7.73 5.46 -0.60
C TYR A 181 7.64 6.89 -1.15
N ALA A 182 8.30 7.19 -2.27
CA ALA A 182 8.25 8.51 -2.90
C ALA A 182 6.83 8.88 -3.38
N LEU A 183 6.08 7.92 -3.94
CA LEU A 183 4.68 8.08 -4.31
C LEU A 183 3.83 8.51 -3.11
N LEU A 184 3.91 7.75 -2.01
CA LEU A 184 3.12 8.00 -0.81
C LEU A 184 3.57 9.27 -0.07
N ARG A 185 4.84 9.67 -0.17
CA ARG A 185 5.38 10.90 0.43
C ARG A 185 5.07 12.16 -0.38
N SER A 186 5.11 12.10 -1.71
CA SER A 186 4.91 13.27 -2.59
C SER A 186 3.48 13.43 -3.15
N GLY A 187 2.72 12.35 -3.27
CA GLY A 187 1.40 12.36 -3.89
C GLY A 187 1.49 12.31 -5.41
N ALA A 188 2.55 11.68 -5.93
CA ALA A 188 2.73 11.45 -7.35
C ALA A 188 1.61 10.56 -7.93
N ASP A 189 1.66 10.36 -9.23
CA ASP A 189 0.72 9.53 -9.97
C ASP A 189 1.06 8.03 -9.79
N PRO A 190 0.18 7.21 -9.18
CA PRO A 190 0.40 5.77 -8.99
C PRO A 190 0.59 5.01 -10.30
N GLU A 191 0.02 5.47 -11.41
CA GLU A 191 0.17 4.80 -12.71
C GLU A 191 1.62 4.82 -13.19
N LYS A 192 2.38 5.87 -12.83
CA LYS A 192 3.82 5.95 -13.14
C LYS A 192 4.63 4.89 -12.40
N LEU A 193 4.25 4.55 -11.16
CA LEU A 193 4.89 3.49 -10.40
C LEU A 193 4.67 2.14 -11.10
N VAL A 194 3.43 1.82 -11.45
CA VAL A 194 3.07 0.56 -12.12
C VAL A 194 3.74 0.48 -13.50
N ALA A 195 3.69 1.55 -14.31
CA ALA A 195 4.31 1.58 -15.62
C ALA A 195 5.85 1.44 -15.56
N LYS A 196 6.49 1.97 -14.52
CA LYS A 196 7.96 1.85 -14.34
C LYS A 196 8.41 0.41 -14.10
N PHE A 197 7.59 -0.40 -13.43
CA PHE A 197 7.94 -1.77 -13.04
C PHE A 197 7.14 -2.84 -13.79
N SER A 198 6.37 -2.49 -14.82
CA SER A 198 5.53 -3.44 -15.57
C SER A 198 6.31 -4.55 -16.27
N SER A 199 7.61 -4.34 -16.54
CA SER A 199 8.53 -5.33 -17.13
C SER A 199 9.63 -5.77 -16.14
N GLY A 200 9.43 -5.54 -14.84
CA GLY A 200 10.37 -5.95 -13.80
C GLY A 200 10.25 -7.42 -13.43
N THR A 201 10.89 -7.80 -12.32
CA THR A 201 10.68 -9.10 -11.67
C THR A 201 9.24 -9.24 -11.15
N ASP A 202 8.75 -10.46 -10.95
CA ASP A 202 7.42 -10.72 -10.38
C ASP A 202 7.20 -9.96 -9.05
N GLY A 203 8.24 -9.83 -8.23
CA GLY A 203 8.20 -9.05 -7.00
C GLY A 203 8.02 -7.56 -7.24
N GLU A 204 8.71 -6.98 -8.21
CA GLU A 204 8.57 -5.56 -8.56
C GLU A 204 7.18 -5.26 -9.15
N VAL A 205 6.67 -6.12 -10.02
CA VAL A 205 5.31 -6.02 -10.56
C VAL A 205 4.27 -6.10 -9.43
N PHE A 206 4.48 -7.05 -8.49
CA PHE A 206 3.61 -7.21 -7.33
C PHE A 206 3.61 -5.98 -6.43
N TYR A 207 4.78 -5.52 -5.97
CA TYR A 207 4.85 -4.40 -5.02
C TYR A 207 4.41 -3.07 -5.65
N SER A 208 4.75 -2.82 -6.92
CA SER A 208 4.29 -1.61 -7.62
C SER A 208 2.76 -1.57 -7.72
N SER A 209 2.13 -2.70 -8.04
CA SER A 209 0.67 -2.83 -8.11
C SER A 209 0.00 -2.73 -6.73
N LEU A 210 0.58 -3.40 -5.73
CA LEU A 210 0.08 -3.39 -4.35
C LEU A 210 0.03 -1.98 -3.77
N TYR A 211 1.15 -1.24 -3.82
CA TYR A 211 1.23 0.09 -3.24
C TYR A 211 0.46 1.15 -4.05
N ALA A 212 0.32 0.98 -5.37
CA ALA A 212 -0.61 1.79 -6.15
C ALA A 212 -2.07 1.58 -5.72
N GLY A 213 -2.48 0.33 -5.48
CA GLY A 213 -3.80 -0.01 -4.95
C GLY A 213 -4.06 0.59 -3.56
N LEU A 214 -3.13 0.40 -2.63
CA LEU A 214 -3.20 0.95 -1.27
C LEU A 214 -3.21 2.49 -1.27
N TYR A 215 -2.52 3.14 -2.20
CA TYR A 215 -2.61 4.58 -2.40
C TYR A 215 -4.04 5.01 -2.75
N TYR A 216 -4.67 4.39 -3.73
CA TYR A 216 -6.06 4.69 -4.09
C TYR A 216 -7.04 4.42 -2.94
N GLU A 217 -6.81 3.36 -2.19
CA GLU A 217 -7.60 3.05 -1.00
C GLU A 217 -7.49 4.16 0.06
N SER A 218 -6.28 4.64 0.32
CA SER A 218 -6.03 5.71 1.29
C SER A 218 -6.78 7.00 0.93
N GLN A 219 -6.94 7.29 -0.36
CA GLN A 219 -7.66 8.47 -0.87
C GLN A 219 -9.19 8.33 -0.76
N SER A 220 -9.71 7.10 -0.84
CA SER A 220 -11.14 6.83 -0.97
C SER A 220 -11.82 6.67 0.39
N LEU A 221 -11.21 5.95 1.32
CA LEU A 221 -11.89 5.51 2.55
C LEU A 221 -12.03 6.60 3.61
N TRP A 222 -11.11 7.56 3.67
CA TRP A 222 -11.18 8.62 4.69
C TRP A 222 -12.46 9.46 4.58
N LYS A 223 -13.02 9.60 3.38
CA LYS A 223 -14.27 10.35 3.14
C LYS A 223 -15.50 9.65 3.69
N PHE A 224 -15.49 8.31 3.75
CA PHE A 224 -16.61 7.51 4.26
C PHE A 224 -16.57 7.33 5.79
N ARG A 225 -15.42 7.53 6.44
CA ARG A 225 -15.28 7.41 7.91
C ARG A 225 -15.69 8.65 8.71
N LYS A 226 -16.10 9.75 8.06
CA LYS A 226 -16.60 10.95 8.78
C LYS A 226 -18.02 10.72 9.31
N GLY A 227 -18.11 10.01 10.43
CA GLY A 227 -19.31 9.75 11.21
C GLY A 227 -19.01 8.73 12.32
N PRO A 228 -19.89 8.57 13.32
CA PRO A 228 -19.90 7.34 14.12
C PRO A 228 -19.94 6.14 13.15
N LEU A 229 -19.40 4.98 13.53
CA LEU A 229 -19.38 3.72 12.76
C LEU A 229 -20.77 3.11 12.49
N THR A 230 -21.74 3.96 12.16
CA THR A 230 -23.16 3.69 11.95
C THR A 230 -23.56 4.50 10.71
N GLY A 231 -23.62 3.86 9.56
CA GLY A 231 -24.06 4.48 8.31
C GLY A 231 -23.15 4.18 7.13
N THR A 232 -22.67 2.93 6.98
CA THR A 232 -22.22 2.53 5.65
C THR A 232 -23.41 2.57 4.71
N ALA A 233 -23.20 2.78 3.40
CA ALA A 233 -24.26 2.64 2.39
C ALA A 233 -24.93 1.24 2.41
N PHE A 234 -24.36 0.31 3.18
CA PHE A 234 -24.77 -1.08 3.36
C PHE A 234 -25.48 -1.33 4.70
N ASP A 235 -25.67 -0.31 5.53
CA ASP A 235 -26.49 -0.47 6.73
C ASP A 235 -27.93 -0.79 6.28
N PRO A 236 -28.53 -1.90 6.75
CA PRO A 236 -29.87 -2.29 6.32
C PRO A 236 -30.84 -1.12 6.51
N LEU A 237 -31.57 -0.79 5.44
CA LEU A 237 -32.61 0.22 5.54
C LEU A 237 -33.58 -0.16 6.66
N PRO A 238 -34.01 0.80 7.50
CA PRO A 238 -34.92 0.48 8.59
C PRO A 238 -36.16 -0.20 8.03
N LEU A 239 -36.50 -1.35 8.62
CA LEU A 239 -37.63 -2.16 8.20
C LEU A 239 -38.92 -1.34 8.26
N PRO A 240 -39.81 -1.44 7.26
CA PRO A 240 -41.13 -0.82 7.31
C PRO A 240 -41.87 -1.26 8.59
N SER A 241 -42.26 -0.31 9.43
CA SER A 241 -43.03 -0.62 10.64
C SER A 241 -44.35 -1.29 10.26
N GLY A 242 -44.63 -2.45 10.85
CA GLY A 242 -45.90 -3.18 10.69
C GLY A 242 -45.99 -4.12 9.47
N VAL A 243 -44.94 -4.27 8.66
CA VAL A 243 -44.93 -5.24 7.55
C VAL A 243 -44.22 -6.52 8.00
N PRO A 244 -44.84 -7.71 7.92
CA PRO A 244 -44.18 -8.96 8.25
C PRO A 244 -43.00 -9.19 7.29
N VAL A 245 -41.81 -9.42 7.86
CA VAL A 245 -40.58 -9.71 7.10
C VAL A 245 -40.68 -11.13 6.52
N PRO A 246 -40.60 -11.31 5.19
CA PRO A 246 -40.58 -12.65 4.61
C PRO A 246 -39.27 -13.38 4.96
N MET A 247 -39.33 -14.71 5.02
CA MET A 247 -38.15 -15.56 5.21
C MET A 247 -37.56 -15.94 3.83
N CYS A 248 -36.24 -15.82 3.61
CA CYS A 248 -35.63 -16.38 2.38
C CYS A 248 -35.64 -17.89 2.43
N PHE A 249 -35.51 -18.51 1.25
CA PHE A 249 -35.25 -19.94 1.13
C PHE A 249 -33.96 -20.39 1.83
N CYS A 250 -33.01 -19.49 2.12
CA CYS A 250 -31.81 -19.81 2.91
C CYS A 250 -32.08 -19.99 4.42
N GLY A 251 -33.27 -19.64 4.91
CA GLY A 251 -33.66 -19.75 6.32
C GLY A 251 -33.45 -18.47 7.14
N ASP A 252 -32.85 -17.42 6.57
CA ASP A 252 -32.69 -16.12 7.22
C ASP A 252 -33.80 -15.13 6.81
N PRO A 253 -34.16 -14.15 7.67
CA PRO A 253 -35.08 -13.07 7.31
C PRO A 253 -34.54 -12.24 6.14
N CYS A 254 -35.43 -11.86 5.21
CA CYS A 254 -35.05 -10.97 4.12
C CYS A 254 -34.67 -9.56 4.63
N LYS A 255 -33.75 -8.88 3.94
CA LYS A 255 -33.46 -7.46 4.13
C LYS A 255 -34.21 -6.61 3.10
N VAL A 256 -34.42 -5.33 3.41
CA VAL A 256 -34.95 -4.36 2.44
C VAL A 256 -33.79 -3.64 1.79
N ASP A 257 -33.81 -3.56 0.47
CA ASP A 257 -32.92 -2.71 -0.31
C ASP A 257 -33.71 -1.81 -1.26
N LYS A 258 -33.04 -0.88 -1.92
CA LYS A 258 -33.59 0.05 -2.90
C LYS A 258 -32.86 -0.10 -4.22
N SER A 259 -33.61 -0.16 -5.31
CA SER A 259 -32.99 -0.24 -6.62
C SER A 259 -32.30 1.07 -7.00
N GLU A 260 -31.13 0.94 -7.60
CA GLU A 260 -30.38 2.05 -8.23
C GLU A 260 -30.66 2.16 -9.73
N ASP A 261 -31.37 1.20 -10.32
CA ASP A 261 -31.69 1.18 -11.74
C ASP A 261 -32.65 2.30 -12.11
N HIS A 262 -32.48 2.88 -13.31
CA HIS A 262 -33.29 4.01 -13.75
C HIS A 262 -34.78 3.67 -13.89
N GLU A 263 -35.12 2.41 -14.21
CA GLU A 263 -36.51 1.96 -14.41
C GLU A 263 -37.23 1.66 -13.09
N THR A 264 -36.48 1.38 -12.03
CA THR A 264 -37.01 1.02 -10.71
C THR A 264 -36.43 1.88 -9.57
N TYR A 265 -35.97 3.08 -9.91
CA TYR A 265 -35.16 3.91 -9.05
C TYR A 265 -35.79 4.17 -7.67
N ARG A 266 -35.05 3.80 -6.62
CA ARG A 266 -35.41 3.89 -5.20
C ARG A 266 -36.67 3.12 -4.79
N GLN A 267 -37.26 2.32 -5.67
CA GLN A 267 -38.27 1.35 -5.28
C GLN A 267 -37.65 0.35 -4.33
N ARG A 268 -38.35 0.10 -3.22
CA ARG A 268 -37.90 -0.87 -2.22
C ARG A 268 -38.27 -2.28 -2.67
N TYR A 269 -37.40 -3.23 -2.36
CA TYR A 269 -37.65 -4.64 -2.56
C TYR A 269 -37.04 -5.44 -1.40
N TRP A 270 -37.66 -6.57 -1.09
CA TRP A 270 -37.10 -7.60 -0.24
C TRP A 270 -36.06 -8.37 -1.03
N MET A 271 -34.92 -8.63 -0.41
CA MET A 271 -33.90 -9.52 -0.95
C MET A 271 -33.28 -10.36 0.15
N CYS A 272 -32.64 -11.46 -0.22
CA CYS A 272 -31.85 -12.22 0.74
C CYS A 272 -30.67 -11.41 1.27
N ALA A 273 -30.33 -11.57 2.56
CA ALA A 273 -29.05 -11.08 3.08
C ALA A 273 -27.85 -11.69 2.35
N ASN A 274 -28.03 -12.89 1.78
CA ASN A 274 -27.06 -13.63 0.97
C ASN A 274 -27.37 -13.54 -0.54
N PHE A 275 -28.04 -12.47 -1.02
CA PHE A 275 -28.36 -12.29 -2.44
C PHE A 275 -27.14 -11.91 -3.28
N ALA A 276 -26.32 -11.02 -2.73
CA ALA A 276 -25.05 -10.63 -3.32
C ALA A 276 -23.94 -10.96 -2.33
N PHE A 277 -22.81 -11.42 -2.85
CA PHE A 277 -21.62 -11.53 -2.02
C PHE A 277 -21.13 -10.12 -1.71
N GLU A 278 -21.40 -9.68 -0.49
CA GLU A 278 -20.96 -8.40 0.06
C GLU A 278 -19.75 -8.65 0.98
N PRO A 279 -18.54 -8.83 0.42
CA PRO A 279 -17.34 -9.01 1.22
C PRO A 279 -17.16 -7.79 2.13
N THR A 280 -16.88 -8.04 3.39
CA THR A 280 -16.44 -7.02 4.33
C THR A 280 -15.24 -6.25 3.76
N ILE A 281 -15.02 -5.03 4.24
CA ILE A 281 -13.82 -4.25 3.86
C ILE A 281 -12.55 -5.09 4.09
N VAL A 282 -12.51 -5.84 5.19
CA VAL A 282 -11.42 -6.77 5.52
C VAL A 282 -11.26 -7.87 4.46
N GLN A 283 -12.34 -8.55 4.07
CA GLN A 283 -12.31 -9.59 3.03
C GLN A 283 -11.86 -9.03 1.67
N ARG A 284 -12.32 -7.82 1.30
CA ARG A 284 -11.86 -7.13 0.08
C ARG A 284 -10.37 -6.85 0.13
N ARG A 285 -9.87 -6.29 1.23
CA ARG A 285 -8.43 -6.00 1.41
C ARG A 285 -7.58 -7.27 1.39
N MET A 286 -8.09 -8.37 1.94
CA MET A 286 -7.39 -9.66 1.98
C MET A 286 -7.57 -10.52 0.73
N ASN A 287 -8.34 -10.05 -0.27
CA ASN A 287 -8.71 -10.82 -1.46
C ASN A 287 -9.37 -12.19 -1.13
N LEU A 288 -10.06 -12.27 0.01
CA LEU A 288 -10.80 -13.47 0.44
C LEU A 288 -12.22 -13.38 -0.10
N MET A 289 -12.33 -13.58 -1.42
CA MET A 289 -13.55 -13.29 -2.19
C MET A 289 -14.41 -14.51 -2.51
N THR A 290 -14.28 -15.62 -1.78
CA THR A 290 -15.09 -16.82 -2.02
C THR A 290 -16.51 -16.63 -1.47
N PRO A 291 -17.54 -16.50 -2.32
CA PRO A 291 -18.91 -16.30 -1.86
C PRO A 291 -19.51 -17.61 -1.34
N SER A 292 -20.42 -17.51 -0.37
CA SER A 292 -21.37 -18.60 -0.10
C SER A 292 -22.36 -18.72 -1.28
N PRO A 293 -23.02 -19.87 -1.49
CA PRO A 293 -24.04 -19.99 -2.55
C PRO A 293 -25.11 -18.92 -2.35
N LEU A 294 -25.34 -18.05 -3.35
CA LEU A 294 -26.23 -16.90 -3.22
C LEU A 294 -27.71 -17.32 -3.30
N CYS A 295 -28.60 -16.69 -2.52
CA CYS A 295 -30.07 -16.85 -2.59
C CYS A 295 -30.59 -15.79 -3.59
N ASP A 296 -31.15 -16.16 -4.73
CA ASP A 296 -31.63 -15.25 -5.78
C ASP A 296 -33.04 -14.68 -5.53
N PHE A 297 -33.57 -14.86 -4.31
CA PHE A 297 -34.90 -14.37 -3.95
C PHE A 297 -34.94 -12.83 -3.90
N GLU A 298 -35.81 -12.26 -4.73
CA GLU A 298 -36.20 -10.85 -4.75
C GLU A 298 -37.73 -10.69 -4.79
N GLN A 299 -38.26 -9.72 -4.07
CA GLN A 299 -39.70 -9.38 -4.10
C GLN A 299 -39.91 -7.88 -3.91
N TRP A 300 -40.47 -7.21 -4.92
CA TRP A 300 -40.73 -5.77 -4.88
C TRP A 300 -41.78 -5.38 -3.83
N ILE A 301 -41.49 -4.32 -3.07
CA ILE A 301 -42.40 -3.70 -2.10
C ILE A 301 -43.14 -2.53 -2.77
N ASP A 302 -42.41 -1.70 -3.50
CA ASP A 302 -42.96 -0.55 -4.21
C ASP A 302 -43.14 -0.91 -5.69
N THR A 303 -44.34 -0.70 -6.25
CA THR A 303 -44.65 -1.01 -7.65
C THR A 303 -44.44 0.17 -8.60
N GLU A 304 -44.31 1.40 -8.07
CA GLU A 304 -44.05 2.61 -8.87
C GLU A 304 -42.97 3.50 -8.24
N ILE A 305 -42.19 4.20 -9.07
CA ILE A 305 -41.23 5.23 -8.63
C ILE A 305 -42.01 6.47 -8.14
N SER A 306 -41.59 7.04 -6.99
CA SER A 306 -42.22 8.25 -6.46
C SER A 306 -42.06 9.46 -7.39
N GLU A 307 -43.05 10.35 -7.43
CA GLU A 307 -43.00 11.56 -8.28
C GLU A 307 -41.80 12.47 -7.95
N LYS A 308 -41.38 12.48 -6.68
CA LYS A 308 -40.18 13.19 -6.23
C LYS A 308 -38.91 12.59 -6.84
N ASP A 309 -38.82 11.25 -6.86
CA ASP A 309 -37.67 10.53 -7.39
C ASP A 309 -37.63 10.61 -8.94
N LYS A 310 -38.78 10.59 -9.62
CA LYS A 310 -38.88 10.87 -11.07
C LYS A 310 -38.30 12.25 -11.43
N LYS A 311 -38.73 13.31 -10.73
CA LYS A 311 -38.19 14.66 -10.92
C LYS A 311 -36.69 14.73 -10.63
N TRP A 312 -36.21 13.96 -9.65
CA TRP A 312 -34.79 13.88 -9.34
C TRP A 312 -33.98 13.24 -10.48
N LEU A 313 -34.47 12.12 -11.04
CA LEU A 313 -33.87 11.48 -12.22
C LEU A 313 -33.80 12.42 -13.44
N ASP A 314 -34.86 13.18 -13.70
CA ASP A 314 -34.87 14.15 -14.80
C ASP A 314 -33.84 15.27 -14.60
N ASN A 315 -33.69 15.75 -13.36
CA ASN A 315 -32.66 16.73 -13.03
C ASN A 315 -31.24 16.17 -13.19
N LEU A 316 -31.02 14.90 -12.86
CA LEU A 316 -29.72 14.26 -13.08
C LEU A 316 -29.36 14.13 -14.55
N LYS A 317 -30.31 13.70 -15.38
CA LYS A 317 -30.08 13.65 -16.83
C LYS A 317 -29.67 15.02 -17.38
N LYS A 318 -30.31 16.08 -16.87
CA LYS A 318 -29.95 17.45 -17.22
C LYS A 318 -28.54 17.82 -16.74
N TRP A 319 -28.20 17.51 -15.49
CA TRP A 319 -26.86 17.76 -14.94
C TRP A 319 -25.76 16.96 -15.62
N ASP A 320 -25.99 15.69 -15.98
CA ASP A 320 -25.05 14.85 -16.71
C ASP A 320 -24.80 15.39 -18.13
N ALA A 321 -25.85 15.88 -18.80
CA ALA A 321 -25.71 16.56 -20.09
C ALA A 321 -24.89 17.85 -19.97
N GLU A 322 -25.17 18.68 -18.95
CA GLU A 322 -24.43 19.91 -18.67
C GLU A 322 -22.95 19.65 -18.28
N ASP A 323 -22.68 18.60 -17.50
CA ASP A 323 -21.31 18.18 -17.16
C ASP A 323 -20.57 17.64 -18.38
N LYS A 324 -21.22 16.82 -19.21
CA LYS A 324 -20.63 16.33 -20.47
C LYS A 324 -20.24 17.49 -21.38
N GLU A 325 -21.12 18.47 -21.58
CA GLU A 325 -20.84 19.67 -22.37
C GLU A 325 -19.68 20.48 -21.77
N ARG A 326 -19.62 20.61 -20.43
CA ARG A 326 -18.53 21.30 -19.73
C ARG A 326 -17.19 20.59 -19.89
N ILE A 327 -17.17 19.25 -19.80
CA ILE A 327 -15.96 18.43 -20.00
C ILE A 327 -15.49 18.54 -21.44
N GLU A 328 -16.40 18.49 -22.41
CA GLU A 328 -16.10 18.64 -23.84
C GLU A 328 -15.48 20.00 -24.14
N LYS A 329 -16.09 21.10 -23.67
CA LYS A 329 -15.51 22.46 -23.78
C LYS A 329 -14.11 22.57 -23.16
N ARG A 330 -13.86 21.89 -22.02
CA ARG A 330 -12.53 21.85 -21.41
C ARG A 330 -11.53 21.10 -22.27
N ARG A 331 -11.91 19.95 -22.85
CA ARG A 331 -11.07 19.18 -23.78
C ARG A 331 -10.72 19.99 -25.02
N GLU A 332 -11.68 20.68 -25.62
CA GLU A 332 -11.45 21.58 -26.76
C GLU A 332 -10.50 22.72 -26.41
N LYS A 333 -10.68 23.35 -25.23
CA LYS A 333 -9.80 24.43 -24.77
C LYS A 333 -8.36 23.95 -24.56
N LEU A 334 -8.17 22.79 -23.93
CA LEU A 334 -6.86 22.17 -23.72
C LEU A 334 -6.22 21.76 -25.05
N ALA A 335 -6.98 21.18 -25.98
CA ALA A 335 -6.49 20.85 -27.32
C ALA A 335 -6.04 22.10 -28.10
N ALA A 336 -6.81 23.20 -28.02
CA ALA A 336 -6.44 24.46 -28.63
C ALA A 336 -5.20 25.11 -27.98
N GLU A 337 -5.01 24.94 -26.67
CA GLU A 337 -3.80 25.38 -25.97
C GLU A 337 -2.57 24.57 -26.37
N GLN A 338 -2.69 23.25 -26.40
CA GLN A 338 -1.64 22.34 -26.87
C GLN A 338 -1.23 22.67 -28.31
N GLN A 339 -2.20 22.88 -29.20
CA GLN A 339 -1.92 23.27 -30.58
C GLN A 339 -1.13 24.59 -30.66
N ARG A 340 -1.51 25.60 -29.86
CA ARG A 340 -0.77 26.88 -29.80
C ARG A 340 0.65 26.69 -29.29
N GLU A 341 0.85 25.85 -28.27
CA GLU A 341 2.19 25.54 -27.75
C GLU A 341 3.06 24.82 -28.79
N ASP A 342 2.49 23.86 -29.50
CA ASP A 342 3.22 23.11 -30.51
C ASP A 342 3.55 23.96 -31.73
N GLU A 343 2.64 24.85 -32.16
CA GLU A 343 2.93 25.88 -33.16
C GLU A 343 4.07 26.81 -32.71
N GLN A 344 4.09 27.24 -31.43
CA GLN A 344 5.18 28.06 -30.89
C GLN A 344 6.52 27.29 -30.85
N LYS A 345 6.51 26.02 -30.45
CA LYS A 345 7.71 25.16 -30.47
C LYS A 345 8.24 25.00 -31.90
N MET A 346 7.36 24.74 -32.86
CA MET A 346 7.73 24.63 -34.27
C MET A 346 8.35 25.92 -34.81
N ARG A 347 7.79 27.08 -34.46
CA ARG A 347 8.37 28.40 -34.80
C ARG A 347 9.78 28.58 -34.20
N ARG A 348 9.97 28.27 -32.91
CA ARG A 348 11.28 28.35 -32.24
C ARG A 348 12.32 27.41 -32.86
N VAL A 349 11.92 26.21 -33.23
CA VAL A 349 12.79 25.24 -33.92
C VAL A 349 13.20 25.75 -35.31
N ALA A 350 12.26 26.34 -36.06
CA ALA A 350 12.54 26.94 -37.36
C ALA A 350 13.51 28.14 -37.25
N GLU A 351 13.30 29.04 -36.29
CA GLU A 351 14.21 30.16 -36.02
C GLU A 351 15.63 29.68 -35.66
N CYS A 352 15.75 28.66 -34.80
CA CYS A 352 17.03 28.06 -34.45
C CYS A 352 17.74 27.44 -35.66
N ARG A 353 16.98 26.82 -36.58
CA ARG A 353 17.52 26.27 -37.83
C ARG A 353 18.03 27.38 -38.75
N GLU A 354 17.26 28.45 -38.93
CA GLU A 354 17.67 29.60 -39.74
C GLU A 354 18.93 30.28 -39.17
N GLU A 355 19.02 30.42 -37.84
CA GLU A 355 20.20 30.97 -37.18
C GLU A 355 21.44 30.07 -37.40
N LYS A 356 21.28 28.74 -37.32
CA LYS A 356 22.34 27.78 -37.64
C LYS A 356 22.78 27.88 -39.10
N GLU A 357 21.85 27.98 -40.04
CA GLU A 357 22.15 28.16 -41.46
C GLU A 357 22.90 29.47 -41.73
N LYS A 358 22.50 30.59 -41.10
CA LYS A 358 23.22 31.87 -41.14
C LYS A 358 24.65 31.75 -40.56
N LYS A 359 24.84 31.04 -39.45
CA LYS A 359 26.16 30.78 -38.86
C LYS A 359 27.05 29.92 -39.76
N LEU A 360 26.48 28.89 -40.39
CA LEU A 360 27.17 28.03 -41.36
C LEU A 360 27.58 28.82 -42.61
N GLU A 361 26.70 29.68 -43.13
CA GLU A 361 27.00 30.53 -44.28
C GLU A 361 28.11 31.54 -43.94
N ARG A 362 28.07 32.17 -42.76
CA ARG A 362 29.17 33.03 -42.27
C ARG A 362 30.50 32.27 -42.19
N ALA A 363 30.47 31.03 -41.68
CA ALA A 363 31.66 30.18 -41.63
C ALA A 363 32.16 29.78 -43.02
N ARG A 364 31.27 29.54 -43.99
CA ARG A 364 31.62 29.25 -45.39
C ARG A 364 32.31 30.45 -46.06
N ARG A 365 31.72 31.65 -45.93
CA ARG A 365 32.31 32.89 -46.44
C ARG A 365 33.67 33.20 -45.82
N ALA A 366 33.82 32.97 -44.51
CA ALA A 366 35.10 33.11 -43.84
C ALA A 366 36.15 32.13 -44.40
N LYS A 367 35.78 30.88 -44.68
CA LYS A 367 36.66 29.88 -45.30
C LYS A 367 37.04 30.23 -46.75
N GLU A 368 36.10 30.75 -47.55
CA GLU A 368 36.38 31.22 -48.92
C GLU A 368 37.31 32.44 -48.92
N ALA A 369 37.05 33.43 -48.07
CA ALA A 369 37.95 34.57 -47.90
C ALA A 369 39.36 34.17 -47.46
N MET A 370 39.50 33.09 -46.66
CA MET A 370 40.80 32.51 -46.32
C MET A 370 41.49 31.82 -47.50
N LYS A 371 40.74 31.21 -48.44
CA LYS A 371 41.30 30.59 -49.65
C LYS A 371 41.74 31.62 -50.69
N ASP A 372 40.97 32.69 -50.88
CA ASP A 372 41.25 33.73 -51.87
C ASP A 372 42.42 34.62 -51.47
N ASN A 373 42.75 34.70 -50.18
CA ASN A 373 43.83 35.54 -49.68
C ASN A 373 44.69 34.82 -48.61
N PRO A 374 45.47 33.79 -49.00
CA PRO A 374 46.34 33.07 -48.06
C PRO A 374 47.42 33.97 -47.45
N ASP A 375 47.79 35.04 -48.16
CA ASP A 375 48.77 36.04 -47.70
C ASP A 375 48.23 36.99 -46.63
N ALA A 376 46.90 37.17 -46.53
CA ALA A 376 46.28 37.93 -45.43
C ALA A 376 46.58 37.28 -44.07
N PHE A 377 46.67 35.95 -44.02
CA PHE A 377 47.00 35.19 -42.82
C PHE A 377 48.44 35.48 -42.36
N ARG A 378 49.40 35.55 -43.30
CA ARG A 378 50.80 35.92 -43.01
C ARG A 378 50.96 37.36 -42.53
N LYS A 379 50.08 38.26 -42.97
CA LYS A 379 50.16 39.70 -42.66
C LYS A 379 49.36 40.12 -41.43
N GLY A 380 48.72 39.17 -40.73
CA GLY A 380 47.88 39.46 -39.56
C GLY A 380 46.66 40.34 -39.86
N LYS A 381 46.28 40.49 -41.13
CA LYS A 381 45.16 41.35 -41.56
C LYS A 381 43.95 40.47 -41.82
N TRP A 382 43.16 40.24 -40.78
CA TRP A 382 41.85 39.61 -40.95
C TRP A 382 40.98 40.47 -41.87
N PRO A 383 40.32 39.90 -42.89
CA PRO A 383 39.22 40.58 -43.55
C PRO A 383 38.15 40.86 -42.48
N ARG A 384 37.79 42.13 -42.27
CA ARG A 384 36.53 42.42 -41.55
C ARG A 384 35.42 41.86 -42.43
N CYS A 385 34.92 40.68 -42.10
CA CYS A 385 33.57 40.28 -42.46
C CYS A 385 32.64 41.22 -41.68
N THR A 386 32.42 42.41 -42.21
CA THR A 386 31.31 43.27 -41.78
C THR A 386 30.02 42.50 -42.04
N GLN A 387 29.19 42.46 -40.99
CA GLN A 387 27.85 41.88 -41.00
C GLN A 387 26.97 42.45 -42.11
#